data_AF-W1YL09-F1
#
_entry.id   AF-W1YL09-F1
#
_cell.length_a   1.000
_cell.length_b   1.000
_cell.length_c   1.000
_cell.angle_alpha   90.00
_cell.angle_beta   90.00
_cell.angle_gamma   90.00
#
_symmetry.space_group_name_H-M   'P 1'
#
loop_
_entity.id
_entity.type
_entity.pdbx_description
1 polymer ?
#
loop_
_entity_poly.entity_id
_entity_poly.type
_entity_poly.pdbx_seq_one_letter_code
_entity_poly.pdbx_strand_id
1 'polypeptide(L)'
;MQSWADAEWFLNRPALAEKLTVTVFKVTGETNTDDLSPAPDAWSRPDIPLHALAMLKNAREGIEPDQPGVVGPIKQIEALQQKGFPLAYVGD
;
A
#
# COMPACT_ATOMS: atom_id res chain seq x y z
N MET A 1 29.64 -3.01 6.97
CA MET A 1 29.21 -2.78 8.37
C MET A 1 29.47 -1.34 8.80
N GLN A 2 30.67 -0.79 8.52
CA GLN A 2 31.03 0.59 8.86
C GLN A 2 30.07 1.67 8.28
N SER A 3 29.80 1.66 6.97
CA SER A 3 28.85 2.58 6.30
C SER A 3 27.44 2.62 6.92
N TRP A 4 26.95 1.48 7.43
CA TRP A 4 25.66 1.41 8.13
C TRP A 4 25.73 2.05 9.51
N ALA A 5 26.80 1.76 10.27
CA ALA A 5 27.06 2.32 11.58
C ALA A 5 27.31 3.84 11.53
N ASP A 6 27.97 4.32 10.47
CA ASP A 6 28.21 5.75 10.21
C ASP A 6 26.97 6.48 9.68
N ALA A 7 25.83 5.80 9.61
CA ALA A 7 24.54 6.35 9.18
C ALA A 7 24.57 7.01 7.79
N GLU A 8 25.43 6.55 6.89
CA GLU A 8 25.53 7.10 5.53
C GLU A 8 24.19 6.99 4.77
N TRP A 9 23.38 5.98 5.08
CA TRP A 9 22.02 5.78 4.54
C TRP A 9 21.04 6.91 4.90
N PHE A 10 21.32 7.69 5.94
CA PHE A 10 20.55 8.84 6.40
C PHE A 10 21.22 10.15 5.96
N LEU A 11 22.52 10.28 6.23
CA LEU A 11 23.27 11.52 6.00
C LEU A 11 23.44 11.87 4.52
N ASN A 12 23.50 10.86 3.65
CA ASN A 12 23.60 11.07 2.20
C ASN A 12 22.23 11.24 1.51
N ARG A 13 21.12 11.20 2.26
CA ARG A 13 19.80 11.40 1.64
C ARG A 13 19.63 12.85 1.19
N PRO A 14 19.02 13.09 0.02
CA PRO A 14 18.67 14.43 -0.39
C PRO A 14 17.71 15.08 0.61
N ALA A 15 17.78 16.40 0.72
CA ALA A 15 16.84 17.16 1.53
C ALA A 15 15.39 16.90 1.06
N LEU A 16 14.45 16.88 2.01
CA LEU A 16 13.03 16.71 1.71
C LEU A 16 12.53 17.91 0.90
N ALA A 17 11.71 17.64 -0.12
CA ALA A 17 11.06 18.69 -0.89
C ALA A 17 10.11 19.51 -0.01
N GLU A 18 10.05 20.84 -0.23
CA GLU A 18 9.12 21.73 0.48
C GLU A 18 7.65 21.40 0.20
N LYS A 19 7.36 20.79 -0.96
CA LYS A 19 6.02 20.38 -1.37
C LYS A 19 6.07 19.01 -2.04
N LEU A 20 5.22 18.10 -1.59
CA LEU A 20 4.95 16.82 -2.23
C LEU A 20 3.54 16.84 -2.84
N THR A 21 3.45 16.49 -4.12
CA THR A 21 2.15 16.33 -4.80
C THR A 21 1.92 14.84 -5.00
N VAL A 22 0.80 14.33 -4.50
CA VAL A 22 0.45 12.91 -4.51
C VAL A 22 -0.98 12.71 -5.00
N THR A 23 -1.24 11.57 -5.60
CA THR A 23 -2.60 11.09 -5.86
C THR A 23 -3.09 10.40 -4.59
N VAL A 24 -4.26 10.78 -4.09
CA VAL A 24 -4.84 10.15 -2.90
C VAL A 24 -5.73 8.98 -3.30
N PHE A 25 -5.41 7.79 -2.80
CA PHE A 25 -6.33 6.66 -2.71
C PHE A 25 -6.97 6.70 -1.32
N LYS A 26 -8.15 7.34 -1.26
CA LYS A 26 -8.89 7.50 -0.01
C LYS A 26 -9.69 6.24 0.30
N VAL A 27 -9.55 5.77 1.53
CA VAL A 27 -10.31 4.65 2.08
C VAL A 27 -11.13 5.18 3.25
N THR A 28 -12.45 4.99 3.18
CA THR A 28 -13.36 5.46 4.23
C THR A 28 -13.32 4.55 5.45
N GLY A 29 -13.35 5.15 6.64
CA GLY A 29 -13.36 4.45 7.91
C GLY A 29 -11.98 4.01 8.41
N GLU A 30 -11.97 3.39 9.59
CA GLU A 30 -10.74 2.91 10.23
C GLU A 30 -10.12 1.79 9.38
N THR A 31 -8.82 1.95 9.07
CA THR A 31 -8.02 0.89 8.45
C THR A 31 -7.29 0.09 9.53
N ASN A 32 -7.44 -1.23 9.51
CA ASN A 32 -6.68 -2.11 10.40
C ASN A 32 -5.68 -2.99 9.64
N THR A 33 -4.92 -3.82 10.36
CA THR A 33 -3.92 -4.71 9.76
C THR A 33 -4.51 -5.78 8.86
N ASP A 34 -5.74 -6.25 9.13
CA ASP A 34 -6.39 -7.26 8.30
C ASP A 34 -6.87 -6.70 6.96
N ASP A 35 -7.14 -5.40 6.86
CA ASP A 35 -7.39 -4.75 5.56
C ASP A 35 -6.15 -4.81 4.67
N LEU A 36 -4.96 -4.67 5.25
CA LEU A 36 -3.71 -4.59 4.51
C LEU A 36 -3.07 -5.96 4.27
N SER A 37 -3.22 -6.87 5.24
CA SER A 37 -2.61 -8.19 5.27
C SER A 37 -3.48 -9.14 6.10
N PRO A 38 -4.58 -9.66 5.53
CA PRO A 38 -5.51 -10.50 6.26
C PRO A 38 -4.81 -11.72 6.87
N ALA A 39 -5.06 -11.98 8.15
CA ALA A 39 -4.42 -13.09 8.88
C ALA A 39 -4.61 -14.48 8.20
N PRO A 40 -5.78 -14.84 7.62
CA PRO A 40 -5.98 -16.12 6.96
C PRO A 40 -5.09 -16.35 5.72
N ASP A 41 -4.67 -15.29 5.04
CA ASP A 41 -3.81 -15.40 3.85
C ASP A 41 -2.32 -15.34 4.22
N ALA A 42 -1.99 -14.79 5.39
CA ALA A 42 -0.62 -14.66 5.88
C ALA A 42 -0.11 -15.89 6.67
N TRP A 43 -0.96 -16.89 6.95
CA TRP A 43 -0.67 -17.93 7.95
C TRP A 43 0.47 -18.88 7.57
N SER A 44 0.56 -19.31 6.32
CA SER A 44 1.54 -20.31 5.87
C SER A 44 2.60 -19.73 4.92
N ARG A 45 2.53 -18.42 4.63
CA ARG A 45 3.39 -17.68 3.70
C ARG A 45 3.76 -18.47 2.41
N PRO A 46 2.91 -19.33 1.80
CA PRO A 46 3.37 -20.20 0.71
C PRO A 46 3.60 -19.40 -0.56
N ASP A 47 2.87 -18.29 -0.72
CA ASP A 47 2.88 -17.43 -1.91
C ASP A 47 3.05 -15.96 -1.54
N ILE A 48 4.17 -15.60 -0.89
CA ILE A 48 4.51 -14.21 -0.53
C ILE A 48 4.30 -13.22 -1.70
N PRO A 49 4.65 -13.54 -2.97
CA PRO A 49 4.38 -12.63 -4.09
C PRO A 49 2.89 -12.37 -4.34
N LEU A 50 2.01 -13.34 -4.06
CA LEU A 50 0.58 -13.23 -4.28
C LEU A 50 -0.16 -12.60 -3.09
N HIS A 51 0.45 -12.59 -1.90
CA HIS A 51 -0.15 -11.96 -0.71
C HIS A 51 -0.47 -10.46 -0.93
N ALA A 52 0.31 -9.76 -1.75
CA ALA A 52 0.04 -8.38 -2.11
C ALA A 52 -1.34 -8.17 -2.78
N LEU A 53 -1.89 -9.21 -3.41
CA LEU A 53 -3.22 -9.18 -4.02
C LEU A 53 -4.34 -9.19 -2.98
N ALA A 54 -4.07 -9.60 -1.74
CA ALA A 54 -5.08 -9.73 -0.69
C ALA A 54 -5.45 -8.39 -0.01
N MET A 55 -4.65 -7.34 -0.21
CA MET A 55 -4.90 -6.01 0.35
C MET A 55 -6.27 -5.50 -0.10
N LEU A 56 -7.16 -5.16 0.84
CA LEU A 56 -8.52 -4.69 0.60
C LEU A 56 -9.41 -5.67 -0.19
N LYS A 57 -9.18 -6.99 -0.07
CA LYS A 57 -10.01 -8.00 -0.75
C LYS A 57 -11.47 -8.05 -0.28
N ASN A 58 -11.76 -7.51 0.91
CA ASN A 58 -13.11 -7.41 1.45
C ASN A 58 -13.74 -6.09 0.99
N ALA A 59 -14.89 -6.16 0.32
CA ALA A 59 -15.57 -4.98 -0.19
C ALA A 59 -16.00 -4.05 0.95
N ARG A 60 -15.83 -2.75 0.72
CA ARG A 60 -16.29 -1.66 1.60
C ARG A 60 -16.60 -0.43 0.76
N GLU A 61 -17.17 0.59 1.38
CA GLU A 61 -17.51 1.83 0.68
C GLU A 61 -16.28 2.42 -0.04
N GLY A 62 -16.43 2.72 -1.34
CA GLY A 62 -15.36 3.26 -2.19
C GLY A 62 -14.26 2.28 -2.61
N ILE A 63 -14.32 1.02 -2.17
CA ILE A 63 -13.37 -0.04 -2.49
C ILE A 63 -14.08 -1.17 -3.24
N GLU A 64 -13.65 -1.41 -4.48
CA GLU A 64 -14.18 -2.47 -5.33
C GLU A 64 -13.09 -3.52 -5.59
N PRO A 65 -13.08 -4.63 -4.84
CA PRO A 65 -12.11 -5.71 -5.06
C PRO A 65 -12.30 -6.32 -6.44
N ASP A 66 -11.20 -6.61 -7.14
CA ASP A 66 -11.22 -7.26 -8.46
C ASP A 66 -11.85 -8.66 -8.38
N GLN A 67 -11.63 -9.37 -7.26
CA GLN A 67 -12.30 -10.63 -6.92
C GLN A 67 -12.64 -10.62 -5.42
N PRO A 68 -13.92 -10.44 -5.04
CA PRO A 68 -14.33 -10.35 -3.65
C PRO A 68 -13.82 -11.51 -2.79
N GLY A 69 -13.13 -11.19 -1.70
CA GLY A 69 -12.55 -12.14 -0.74
C GLY A 69 -11.23 -12.79 -1.19
N VAL A 70 -10.74 -12.50 -2.40
CA VAL A 70 -9.55 -13.13 -2.99
C VAL A 70 -8.54 -12.09 -3.47
N VAL A 71 -8.97 -11.14 -4.31
CA VAL A 71 -8.12 -10.10 -4.92
C VAL A 71 -8.73 -8.72 -4.64
N GLY A 72 -7.92 -7.83 -4.07
CA GLY A 72 -8.22 -6.43 -3.82
C GLY A 72 -8.43 -5.59 -5.08
N PRO A 73 -8.56 -4.26 -4.93
CA PRO A 73 -8.94 -3.33 -5.99
C PRO A 73 -7.73 -2.96 -6.89
N ILE A 74 -7.07 -3.96 -7.48
CA ILE A 74 -5.83 -3.76 -8.24
C ILE A 74 -6.06 -2.84 -9.43
N LYS A 75 -7.17 -3.03 -10.18
CA LYS A 75 -7.51 -2.15 -11.31
C LYS A 75 -7.75 -0.71 -10.89
N GLN A 76 -8.37 -0.49 -9.73
CA GLN A 76 -8.61 0.85 -9.20
C GLN A 76 -7.27 1.54 -8.87
N ILE A 77 -6.34 0.80 -8.24
CA ILE A 77 -4.99 1.29 -7.91
C ILE A 77 -4.21 1.62 -9.18
N GLU A 78 -4.20 0.73 -10.17
CA GLU A 78 -3.53 0.94 -11.47
C GLU A 78 -4.08 2.18 -12.20
N ALA A 79 -5.40 2.36 -12.21
CA ALA A 79 -6.04 3.54 -12.79
C ALA A 79 -5.63 4.84 -12.07
N LEU A 80 -5.42 4.79 -10.75
CA LEU A 80 -4.93 5.95 -9.98
C LEU A 80 -3.45 6.22 -10.24
N GLN A 81 -2.61 5.19 -10.42
CA GLN A 81 -1.20 5.35 -10.75
C GLN A 81 -0.98 6.06 -12.10
N GLN A 82 -1.92 5.93 -13.03
CA GLN A 82 -1.87 6.62 -14.33
C GLN A 82 -2.01 8.16 -14.21
N LYS A 83 -2.39 8.70 -13.04
CA LYS A 83 -2.52 10.16 -12.83
C LYS A 83 -1.17 10.90 -12.74
N GLY A 84 -0.05 10.19 -12.81
CA GLY A 84 1.29 10.78 -12.96
C GLY A 84 1.93 11.29 -11.68
N PHE A 85 1.25 11.21 -10.53
CA PHE A 85 1.81 11.48 -9.21
C PHE A 85 1.91 10.20 -8.39
N PRO A 86 2.88 10.12 -7.44
CA PRO A 86 2.95 9.00 -6.49
C PRO A 86 1.60 8.79 -5.80
N LEU A 87 1.19 7.54 -5.68
CA LEU A 87 -0.06 7.16 -5.04
C LEU A 87 0.15 7.05 -3.52
N ALA A 88 -0.70 7.72 -2.75
CA ALA A 88 -0.74 7.65 -1.30
C ALA A 88 -2.03 7.00 -0.83
N TYR A 89 -1.92 5.96 -0.01
CA TYR A 89 -3.04 5.41 0.73
C TYR A 89 -3.39 6.33 1.90
N VAL A 90 -4.67 6.72 2.02
CA VAL A 90 -5.15 7.59 3.10
C VAL A 90 -6.42 7.00 3.69
N GLY A 91 -6.35 6.55 4.96
CA GLY A 91 -7.53 6.26 5.77
C GLY A 91 -8.12 7.54 6.38
N ASP A 92 -9.39 7.48 6.79
CA ASP A 92 -10.01 8.54 7.62
C ASP A 92 -9.55 8.47 9.09
#